data_AF-A0A6B2V2C6-F1
#
_entry.id   AF-A0A6B2V2C6-F1
#
_cell.length_a   1.000
_cell.length_b   1.000
_cell.length_c   1.000
_cell.angle_alpha   90.00
_cell.angle_beta   90.00
_cell.angle_gamma   90.00
#
_symmetry.space_group_name_H-M   'P 1'
#
loop_
_entity.id
_entity.type
_entity.pdbx_description
1 polymer ?
#
loop_
_entity_poly.entity_id
_entity_poly.type
_entity_poly.pdbx_seq_one_letter_code
_entity_poly.pdbx_strand_id
1 'polypeptide(L)'
;MPKTASPLPGTAALVDPMASLGSLLREWLPRQRWFAGKDRPVTDLRLLSMTELFPGCLHLLVQAEHSGVPGGHGGVPAPAGTTAAPPADCYQLLLGVRREPAPRLHR
;
A
#
# COMPACT_ATOMS: atom_id res chain seq x y z
N MET A 1 -25.78 0.38 -8.66
CA MET A 1 -25.46 -0.21 -7.34
C MET A 1 -23.95 -0.15 -7.15
N PRO A 2 -23.40 0.64 -6.22
CA PRO A 2 -21.98 0.56 -5.93
C PRO A 2 -21.72 -0.74 -5.16
N LYS A 3 -21.13 -1.75 -5.83
CA LYS A 3 -20.71 -3.00 -5.19
C LYS A 3 -19.25 -2.88 -4.74
N THR A 4 -18.97 -1.85 -3.93
CA THR A 4 -17.64 -1.64 -3.37
C THR A 4 -17.78 -1.76 -1.86
N ALA A 5 -17.40 -2.90 -1.31
CA ALA A 5 -17.27 -3.03 0.12
C ALA A 5 -16.07 -2.17 0.55
N SER A 6 -16.33 -1.18 1.40
CA SER A 6 -15.23 -0.43 2.02
C SER A 6 -14.47 -1.37 2.96
N PRO A 7 -13.14 -1.52 2.79
CA PRO A 7 -12.36 -2.33 3.73
C PRO A 7 -12.48 -1.72 5.13
N LEU A 8 -12.87 -2.53 6.11
CA LEU A 8 -12.81 -2.12 7.52
C LEU A 8 -11.34 -2.14 7.95
N PRO A 9 -10.82 -1.07 8.57
CA PRO A 9 -9.47 -1.09 9.12
C PRO A 9 -9.40 -2.09 10.29
N GLY A 10 -8.68 -3.19 10.10
CA GLY A 10 -8.35 -4.16 11.15
C GLY A 10 -7.20 -3.63 12.00
N THR A 11 -7.48 -2.67 12.89
CA THR A 11 -6.44 -1.81 13.48
C THR A 11 -5.62 -2.42 14.64
N ALA A 12 -6.12 -3.43 15.37
CA ALA A 12 -5.54 -3.73 16.69
C ALA A 12 -4.59 -4.94 16.77
N ALA A 13 -4.73 -5.96 15.93
CA ALA A 13 -3.98 -7.23 16.09
C ALA A 13 -2.69 -7.34 15.26
N LEU A 14 -2.38 -6.35 14.40
CA LEU A 14 -1.32 -6.43 13.38
C LEU A 14 -0.21 -5.39 13.52
N VAL A 15 -0.18 -4.65 14.62
CA VAL A 15 0.69 -3.46 14.79
C VAL A 15 2.19 -3.80 14.76
N ASP A 16 2.59 -4.99 15.20
CA ASP A 16 4.00 -5.41 15.26
C ASP A 16 4.55 -5.83 13.86
N PRO A 17 3.91 -6.76 13.11
CA PRO A 17 4.38 -7.12 11.77
C PRO A 17 4.37 -5.96 10.77
N MET A 18 3.47 -4.98 10.90
CA MET A 18 3.40 -3.85 9.97
C MET A 18 4.51 -2.83 10.14
N ALA A 19 5.08 -2.66 11.34
CA ALA A 19 6.20 -1.74 11.53
C ALA A 19 7.43 -2.18 10.71
N SER A 20 7.73 -3.47 10.73
CA SER A 20 8.85 -4.05 9.97
C SER A 20 8.51 -4.28 8.50
N LEU A 21 7.30 -4.76 8.18
CA LEU A 21 6.89 -5.00 6.79
C LEU A 21 6.67 -3.70 6.02
N GLY A 22 6.15 -2.66 6.67
CA GLY A 22 5.85 -1.37 6.04
C GLY A 22 7.10 -0.69 5.49
N SER A 23 8.23 -0.72 6.22
CA SER A 23 9.50 -0.15 5.73
C SER A 23 10.02 -0.91 4.50
N LEU A 24 10.02 -2.24 4.55
CA LEU A 24 10.42 -3.10 3.43
C LEU A 24 9.56 -2.86 2.19
N LEU A 25 8.24 -2.75 2.36
CA LEU A 25 7.33 -2.45 1.26
C LEU A 25 7.58 -1.06 0.69
N ARG A 26 7.86 -0.04 1.52
CA ARG A 26 8.15 1.32 1.06
C ARG A 26 9.37 1.37 0.14
N GLU A 27 10.37 0.55 0.42
CA GLU A 27 11.58 0.43 -0.40
C GLU A 27 11.39 -0.44 -1.65
N TRP A 28 10.62 -1.52 -1.55
CA TRP A 28 10.45 -2.50 -2.62
C TRP A 28 9.43 -2.08 -3.68
N LEU A 29 8.32 -1.47 -3.26
CA LEU A 29 7.18 -1.14 -4.12
C LEU A 29 7.55 -0.21 -5.29
N PRO A 30 8.33 0.88 -5.09
CA PRO A 30 8.70 1.78 -6.19
C PRO A 30 9.55 1.12 -7.29
N ARG A 31 10.26 0.04 -6.95
CA ARG A 31 11.11 -0.72 -7.88
C ARG A 31 10.30 -1.60 -8.83
N GLN A 32 9.01 -1.82 -8.57
CA GLN A 32 8.17 -2.69 -9.39
C GLN A 32 7.73 -2.01 -10.68
N ARG A 33 7.70 -2.74 -11.79
CA ARG A 33 7.32 -2.18 -13.11
C ARG A 33 5.86 -1.71 -13.17
N TRP A 34 4.98 -2.34 -12.40
CA TRP A 34 3.54 -2.04 -12.34
C TRP A 34 3.18 -0.96 -11.33
N PHE A 35 4.15 -0.43 -10.57
CA PHE A 35 3.91 0.64 -9.60
C PHE A 35 3.51 1.93 -10.33
N ALA A 36 2.35 2.50 -9.98
CA ALA A 36 1.75 3.63 -10.67
C ALA A 36 2.36 4.99 -10.26
N GLY A 37 2.86 5.11 -9.03
CA GLY A 37 3.47 6.33 -8.49
C GLY A 37 4.90 6.59 -8.94
N LYS A 38 5.27 6.25 -10.19
CA LYS A 38 6.63 6.50 -10.71
C LYS A 38 7.02 7.95 -10.52
N ASP A 39 8.28 8.15 -10.15
CA ASP A 39 8.88 9.47 -9.87
C ASP A 39 8.27 10.23 -8.68
N ARG A 40 7.32 9.62 -7.95
CA ARG A 40 6.77 10.15 -6.70
C ARG A 40 7.27 9.30 -5.52
N PRO A 41 7.92 9.90 -4.51
CA PRO A 41 8.31 9.14 -3.33
C PRO A 41 7.06 8.68 -2.58
N VAL A 42 7.10 7.44 -2.06
CA VAL A 42 6.08 6.93 -1.13
C VAL A 42 6.37 7.51 0.24
N THR A 43 5.52 8.41 0.72
CA THR A 43 5.70 9.08 2.01
C THR A 43 5.16 8.23 3.16
N ASP A 44 4.05 7.54 2.93
CA ASP A 44 3.47 6.65 3.92
C ASP A 44 2.87 5.39 3.27
N LEU A 45 2.75 4.33 4.06
CA LEU A 45 2.08 3.09 3.68
C LEU A 45 1.10 2.70 4.78
N ARG A 46 -0.18 2.65 4.43
CA ARG A 46 -1.25 2.20 5.31
C ARG A 46 -1.69 0.80 4.89
N LEU A 47 -1.69 -0.14 5.83
CA LEU A 47 -2.34 -1.44 5.64
C LEU A 47 -3.86 -1.26 5.76
N LEU A 48 -4.59 -1.55 4.68
CA LEU A 48 -6.05 -1.50 4.67
C LEU A 48 -6.65 -2.84 5.11
N SER A 49 -6.07 -3.95 4.66
CA SER A 49 -6.46 -5.29 5.09
C SER A 49 -5.30 -6.27 4.94
N MET A 50 -5.26 -7.26 5.83
CA MET A 50 -4.38 -8.42 5.71
C MET A 50 -5.18 -9.69 6.02
N THR A 51 -5.16 -10.63 5.09
CA THR A 51 -5.89 -11.90 5.20
C THR A 51 -4.93 -13.03 4.92
N GLU A 52 -4.80 -13.98 5.84
CA GLU A 52 -4.13 -15.24 5.52
C GLU A 52 -5.07 -16.11 4.68
N LEU A 53 -4.69 -16.39 3.44
CA LEU A 53 -5.49 -17.20 2.52
C LEU A 53 -5.34 -18.70 2.82
N PHE A 54 -4.13 -19.10 3.20
CA PHE A 54 -3.75 -20.43 3.68
C PHE A 54 -2.40 -20.29 4.40
N PRO A 55 -1.97 -21.28 5.21
CA PRO A 55 -0.77 -21.16 6.04
C PRO A 55 0.45 -20.63 5.28
N GLY A 56 0.95 -19.46 5.68
CA GLY A 56 2.12 -18.81 5.09
C GLY A 56 1.86 -18.04 3.79
N CYS A 57 0.60 -17.80 3.42
CA CYS A 57 0.22 -16.97 2.27
C CYS A 57 -0.71 -15.84 2.70
N LEU A 58 -0.21 -14.61 2.61
CA LEU A 58 -0.92 -13.40 3.01
C LEU A 58 -1.39 -12.62 1.78
N HIS A 59 -2.67 -12.24 1.79
CA HIS A 59 -3.23 -11.24 0.88
C HIS A 59 -3.29 -9.90 1.59
N LEU A 60 -2.67 -8.88 0.98
CA LEU A 60 -2.59 -7.54 1.54
C LEU A 60 -3.23 -6.55 0.59
N LEU A 61 -4.00 -5.63 1.15
CA LEU A 61 -4.36 -4.37 0.53
C LEU A 61 -3.59 -3.27 1.24
N VAL A 62 -2.73 -2.56 0.50
CA VAL A 62 -1.93 -1.45 1.01
C VAL A 62 -2.22 -0.19 0.23
N GLN A 63 -2.36 0.91 0.94
CA GLN A 63 -2.47 2.24 0.37
C GLN A 63 -1.12 2.92 0.47
N ALA A 64 -0.57 3.36 -0.66
CA ALA A 64 0.66 4.14 -0.73
C ALA A 64 0.31 5.61 -0.89
N GLU A 65 0.71 6.43 0.08
CA GLU A 65 0.58 7.87 -0.01
C GLU A 65 1.83 8.45 -0.69
N HIS A 66 1.62 9.47 -1.50
CA HIS A 66 2.68 10.14 -2.23
C HIS A 66 2.74 11.61 -1.85
N SER A 67 3.95 12.17 -1.73
CA SER A 67 4.09 13.62 -1.73
C SER A 67 3.84 14.14 -3.14
N GLY A 68 2.73 14.83 -3.34
CA GLY A 68 2.46 15.62 -4.52
C GLY A 68 2.02 17.02 -4.11
N VAL A 69 2.48 18.04 -4.85
CA VAL A 69 1.77 19.32 -4.83
C VAL A 69 0.35 19.04 -5.34
N PRO A 70 -0.73 19.51 -4.69
CA PRO A 70 -2.07 19.44 -5.26
C PRO A 70 -2.10 20.37 -6.50
N GLY A 71 -1.63 19.87 -7.64
CA GLY A 71 -1.40 20.71 -8.81
C GLY A 71 -0.73 19.96 -9.97
N GLY A 72 -1.54 19.23 -10.74
CA GLY A 72 -1.16 18.57 -11.99
C GLY A 72 -1.93 17.26 -12.13
N HIS A 73 -3.07 17.15 -12.82
CA HIS A 73 -3.58 17.90 -13.96
C HIS A 73 -5.08 18.21 -13.74
N GLY A 74 -5.49 19.47 -13.93
CA GLY A 74 -6.90 19.85 -14.18
C GLY A 74 -7.91 19.79 -13.04
N GLY A 75 -7.50 19.54 -11.78
CA GLY A 75 -8.42 19.61 -10.64
C GLY A 75 -8.67 21.05 -10.19
N VAL A 76 -9.94 21.48 -10.20
CA VAL A 76 -10.39 22.76 -9.62
C VAL A 76 -9.85 22.86 -8.18
N PRO A 77 -9.23 23.99 -7.77
CA PRO A 77 -8.80 24.17 -6.39
C PRO A 77 -9.99 23.93 -5.46
N ALA A 78 -9.82 23.05 -4.48
CA ALA A 78 -10.82 22.88 -3.44
C ALA A 78 -11.01 24.23 -2.71
N PRO A 79 -12.25 24.60 -2.33
CA PRO A 79 -12.50 25.88 -1.66
C PRO A 79 -11.62 26.03 -0.42
N ALA A 80 -11.09 27.23 -0.24
CA ALA A 80 -10.16 27.59 0.82
C ALA A 80 -10.72 27.13 2.18
N GLY A 81 -10.01 26.19 2.83
CA GLY A 81 -10.41 25.59 4.10
C GLY A 81 -10.54 24.07 4.07
N THR A 82 -10.52 23.43 2.90
CA THR A 82 -10.49 21.96 2.79
C THR A 82 -9.10 21.48 2.40
N THR A 83 -8.39 20.85 3.34
CA THR A 83 -7.14 20.14 3.05
C THR A 83 -7.51 18.88 2.27
N ALA A 84 -7.34 18.89 0.95
CA ALA A 84 -7.53 17.70 0.14
C ALA A 84 -6.57 16.60 0.64
N ALA A 85 -7.08 15.39 0.81
CA ALA A 85 -6.25 14.24 1.20
C ALA A 85 -5.12 14.05 0.17
N PRO A 86 -3.91 13.64 0.59
CA PRO A 86 -2.81 13.39 -0.33
C PRO A 86 -3.22 12.33 -1.38
N PRO A 87 -2.71 12.43 -2.61
CA PRO A 87 -2.96 11.42 -3.63
C PRO A 87 -2.38 10.08 -3.17
N ALA A 88 -3.20 9.04 -3.22
CA ALA A 88 -2.83 7.71 -2.77
C ALA A 88 -3.27 6.62 -3.74
N ASP A 89 -2.39 5.66 -4.00
CA ASP A 89 -2.63 4.51 -4.85
C ASP A 89 -2.86 3.26 -3.98
N CYS A 90 -3.86 2.43 -4.31
CA CYS A 90 -4.13 1.18 -3.60
C CYS A 90 -3.56 -0.02 -4.37
N TYR A 91 -2.79 -0.85 -3.69
CA TYR A 91 -2.12 -2.02 -4.26
C TYR A 91 -2.57 -3.31 -3.57
N GLN A 92 -2.75 -4.35 -4.38
CA GLN A 92 -3.04 -5.70 -3.92
C GLN A 92 -1.81 -6.59 -4.05
N LEU A 93 -1.37 -7.18 -2.95
CA LEU A 93 -0.17 -8.02 -2.87
C LEU A 93 -0.49 -9.42 -2.35
N LEU A 94 0.21 -10.41 -2.89
CA LEU A 94 0.27 -11.77 -2.35
C LEU A 94 1.68 -12.03 -1.84
N LEU A 95 1.80 -12.28 -0.53
CA LEU A 95 3.06 -12.42 0.18
C LEU A 95 3.19 -13.85 0.71
N GLY A 96 4.21 -14.57 0.24
CA GLY A 96 4.59 -15.88 0.78
C GLY A 96 5.57 -15.72 1.93
N VAL A 97 5.18 -16.13 3.14
CA VAL A 97 6.00 -16.11 4.35
C VAL A 97 6.60 -17.49 4.59
N ARG A 98 7.93 -17.56 4.66
CA ARG A 98 8.69 -18.80 4.86
C ARG A 98 10.03 -18.50 5.51
N ARG A 99 10.56 -19.47 6.27
CA ARG A 99 11.87 -19.34 6.94
C ARG A 99 13.04 -19.37 5.97
N GLU A 100 12.95 -20.20 4.93
CA GLU A 100 13.98 -20.35 3.92
C GLU A 100 13.54 -19.74 2.60
N PRO A 101 14.44 -19.08 1.84
CA PRO A 101 14.13 -18.62 0.50
C PRO A 101 13.70 -19.79 -0.38
N ALA A 102 12.80 -19.54 -1.34
CA ALA A 102 12.34 -20.60 -2.22
C ALA A 102 13.53 -21.04 -3.07
N PRO A 103 13.67 -22.33 -3.39
CA PRO A 103 14.80 -22.84 -4.16
C PRO A 103 15.09 -22.06 -5.45
N ARG A 104 14.04 -21.52 -6.07
CA ARG A 104 14.12 -20.74 -7.32
C ARG A 104 14.57 -19.29 -7.15
N LEU A 105 14.71 -18.81 -5.91
CA LEU A 105 15.11 -17.45 -5.57
C LEU A 105 16.52 -17.39 -4.96
N HIS A 106 17.21 -18.52 -4.81
CA HIS A 106 18.66 -18.51 -4.67
C HIS A 106 19.24 -18.09 -6.02
N ARG A 107 19.62 -16.82 -6.15
CA ARG A 107 20.31 -16.30 -7.33
C ARG A 107 21.66 -15.75 -6.92
#